data_AF-A0A4Q3SX94-F1
#
_entry.id   AF-A0A4Q3SX94-F1
#
_cell.length_a   1.000
_cell.length_b   1.000
_cell.length_c   1.000
_cell.angle_alpha   90.00
_cell.angle_beta   90.00
_cell.angle_gamma   90.00
#
_symmetry.space_group_name_H-M   'P 1'
#
loop_
_entity.id
_entity.type
_entity.pdbx_description
1 polymer ?
#
loop_
_entity_poly.entity_id
_entity_poly.type
_entity_poly.pdbx_seq_one_letter_code
_entity_poly.pdbx_strand_id
1 'polypeptide(L)'
;MPAKPRVAIIHYWLVGMRGGERVLERLIHLFPDADIFTHVYDPEAMSATIRARPVRTTFIQRLPGSRKHYQKYLPLMPMALEELDLRGYDLILSSESGPAKGVITPPDALHVCYCHSPMRYLWDHYQDYRASAGRLTRAAMPWLFHGLRQWDFASAARVDRFVANSNFIK
;
A
#
# COMPACT_ATOMS: atom_id res chain seq x y z
N MET A 1 -19.97 25.95 -8.32
CA MET A 1 -19.83 24.52 -7.95
C MET A 1 -18.50 24.37 -7.25
N PRO A 2 -18.41 23.69 -6.10
CA PRO A 2 -17.09 23.43 -5.50
C PRO A 2 -16.21 22.69 -6.53
N ALA A 3 -14.92 23.00 -6.53
CA ALA A 3 -13.97 22.33 -7.41
C ALA A 3 -14.02 20.81 -7.15
N LYS A 4 -13.88 20.00 -8.21
CA LYS A 4 -13.84 18.55 -8.08
C LYS A 4 -12.61 18.17 -7.22
N PRO A 5 -12.75 17.36 -6.16
CA PRO A 5 -11.64 17.00 -5.31
C PRO A 5 -10.58 16.21 -6.09
N ARG A 6 -9.30 16.52 -5.85
CA ARG A 6 -8.17 15.76 -6.38
C ARG A 6 -7.95 14.53 -5.51
N VAL A 7 -7.92 13.36 -6.15
CA VAL A 7 -7.87 12.08 -5.45
C VAL A 7 -6.56 11.34 -5.76
N ALA A 8 -5.89 10.85 -4.72
CA ALA A 8 -4.78 9.92 -4.84
C ALA A 8 -5.22 8.54 -4.35
N ILE A 9 -4.98 7.50 -5.15
CA ILE A 9 -5.20 6.11 -4.76
C ILE A 9 -3.85 5.45 -4.53
N ILE A 10 -3.61 4.97 -3.31
CA ILE A 10 -2.39 4.28 -2.94
C ILE A 10 -2.67 2.78 -2.94
N HIS A 11 -1.96 2.01 -3.75
CA HIS A 11 -2.11 0.56 -3.84
C HIS A 11 -0.78 -0.13 -3.53
N TYR A 12 -0.79 -1.27 -2.84
CA TYR A 12 0.43 -1.88 -2.29
C TYR A 12 1.47 -2.27 -3.37
N TRP A 13 1.08 -3.01 -4.41
CA TRP A 13 1.89 -3.39 -5.57
C TRP A 13 0.97 -3.86 -6.69
N LEU A 14 1.34 -3.57 -7.94
CA LEU A 14 0.57 -3.86 -9.15
C LEU A 14 1.36 -4.82 -10.04
N VAL A 15 1.49 -6.07 -9.62
CA VAL A 15 2.28 -7.13 -10.30
C VAL A 15 1.45 -8.34 -10.76
N GLY A 16 0.13 -8.30 -10.55
CA GLY A 16 -0.82 -9.28 -11.09
C GLY A 16 -2.24 -9.00 -10.61
N MET A 17 -3.24 -9.41 -11.40
CA MET A 17 -4.66 -9.20 -11.05
C MET A 17 -5.16 -10.19 -9.99
N ARG A 18 -5.56 -9.69 -8.82
CA ARG A 18 -6.18 -10.43 -7.72
C ARG A 18 -7.36 -9.61 -7.17
N GLY A 19 -7.80 -9.92 -5.94
CA GLY A 19 -8.96 -9.25 -5.31
C GLY A 19 -8.76 -7.74 -5.11
N GLY A 20 -7.57 -7.33 -4.66
CA GLY A 20 -7.27 -5.91 -4.40
C GLY A 20 -7.30 -5.07 -5.68
N GLU A 21 -6.78 -5.60 -6.78
CA GLU A 21 -6.71 -4.93 -8.07
C GLU A 21 -8.11 -4.81 -8.71
N ARG A 22 -8.99 -5.81 -8.50
CA ARG A 22 -10.41 -5.71 -8.87
C ARG A 22 -11.13 -4.60 -8.12
N VAL A 23 -10.82 -4.40 -6.83
CA VAL A 23 -11.36 -3.28 -6.07
C VAL A 23 -10.77 -1.96 -6.56
N LEU A 24 -9.47 -1.92 -6.87
CA LEU A 24 -8.83 -0.75 -7.48
C LEU A 24 -9.54 -0.31 -8.77
N GLU A 25 -9.95 -1.22 -9.65
CA GLU A 25 -10.74 -0.87 -10.84
C GLU A 25 -12.05 -0.16 -10.46
N ARG A 26 -12.74 -0.61 -9.42
CA ARG A 26 -13.96 0.04 -8.93
C ARG A 26 -13.68 1.42 -8.36
N LEU A 27 -12.57 1.59 -7.65
CA LEU A 27 -12.12 2.91 -7.18
C LEU A 27 -11.81 3.84 -8.35
N ILE A 28 -11.16 3.36 -9.41
CA ILE A 28 -10.91 4.12 -10.64
C ILE A 28 -12.23 4.52 -11.31
N HIS A 29 -13.24 3.66 -11.34
CA HIS A 29 -14.56 4.02 -11.89
C HIS A 29 -15.26 5.11 -11.08
N LEU A 30 -15.12 5.10 -9.74
CA LEU A 30 -15.66 6.15 -8.87
C LEU A 30 -14.88 7.46 -8.98
N PHE A 31 -13.56 7.37 -9.16
CA PHE A 31 -12.64 8.50 -9.23
C PHE A 31 -11.80 8.41 -10.52
N PRO A 32 -12.41 8.74 -11.69
CA PRO A 32 -11.77 8.53 -12.98
C PRO A 32 -10.49 9.36 -13.19
N ASP A 33 -10.36 10.48 -12.48
CA ASP A 33 -9.22 11.40 -12.56
C ASP A 33 -8.19 11.17 -11.44
N ALA A 34 -8.31 10.07 -10.69
CA ALA A 34 -7.39 9.77 -9.60
C ALA A 34 -6.00 9.41 -10.11
N ASP A 35 -4.98 9.93 -9.44
CA ASP A 35 -3.59 9.49 -9.61
C ASP A 35 -3.37 8.22 -8.80
N ILE A 36 -2.67 7.24 -9.37
CA ILE A 36 -2.38 5.96 -8.70
C ILE A 36 -0.93 5.96 -8.24
N PHE A 37 -0.69 5.61 -6.98
CA PHE A 37 0.62 5.42 -6.41
C PHE A 37 0.80 3.96 -5.97
N THR A 38 1.97 3.39 -6.22
CA THR A 38 2.27 2.00 -5.84
C THR A 38 3.76 1.76 -5.61
N HIS A 39 4.13 0.71 -4.88
CA HIS A 39 5.55 0.39 -4.75
C HIS A 39 6.16 -0.09 -6.06
N VAL A 40 5.46 -1.00 -6.74
CA VAL A 40 5.93 -1.69 -7.93
C VAL A 40 4.78 -1.83 -8.91
N TYR A 41 5.06 -1.59 -10.19
CA TYR A 41 4.10 -1.66 -11.30
C TYR A 41 4.67 -2.50 -12.44
N ASP A 42 3.89 -3.51 -12.83
CA ASP A 42 4.09 -4.30 -14.04
C ASP A 42 2.87 -4.10 -14.97
N PRO A 43 2.98 -3.23 -15.99
CA PRO A 43 1.85 -2.93 -16.87
C PRO A 43 1.35 -4.16 -17.62
N GLU A 44 2.22 -5.11 -17.98
CA GLU A 44 1.83 -6.32 -18.72
C GLU A 44 0.92 -7.23 -17.88
N ALA A 45 1.07 -7.17 -16.56
CA ALA A 45 0.29 -7.95 -15.61
C ALA A 45 -1.06 -7.28 -15.21
N MET A 46 -1.32 -6.07 -15.70
CA MET A 46 -2.43 -5.21 -15.25
C MET A 46 -3.54 -5.09 -16.29
N SER A 47 -4.78 -4.83 -15.86
CA SER A 47 -5.92 -4.66 -16.76
C SER A 47 -5.82 -3.39 -17.62
N ALA A 48 -6.60 -3.34 -18.71
CA ALA A 48 -6.68 -2.14 -19.55
C ALA A 48 -7.12 -0.90 -18.76
N THR A 49 -8.02 -1.07 -17.79
CA THR A 49 -8.51 0.00 -16.91
C THR A 49 -7.38 0.63 -16.11
N ILE A 50 -6.54 -0.20 -15.45
CA ILE A 50 -5.41 0.29 -14.65
C ILE A 50 -4.33 0.88 -15.55
N ARG A 51 -4.02 0.22 -16.68
CA ARG A 51 -3.01 0.71 -17.64
C ARG A 51 -3.36 2.07 -18.27
N ALA A 52 -4.65 2.39 -18.35
CA ALA A 52 -5.12 3.67 -18.87
C ALA A 52 -5.03 4.83 -17.87
N ARG A 53 -4.46 4.63 -16.68
CA ARG A 53 -4.30 5.65 -15.64
C ARG A 53 -2.83 6.04 -15.44
N PRO A 54 -2.55 7.27 -14.97
CA PRO A 54 -1.21 7.65 -14.56
C PRO A 54 -0.82 6.90 -13.28
N VAL A 55 0.09 5.93 -13.41
CA VAL A 55 0.65 5.16 -12.29
C VAL A 55 2.03 5.70 -11.93
N ARG A 56 2.17 6.21 -10.71
CA ARG A 56 3.42 6.66 -10.11
C ARG A 56 3.95 5.57 -9.18
N THR A 57 5.27 5.37 -9.21
CA THR A 57 5.90 4.34 -8.39
C THR A 57 6.87 4.95 -7.37
N THR A 58 6.98 4.32 -6.21
CA THR A 58 8.01 4.67 -5.22
C THR A 58 9.41 4.26 -5.72
N PHE A 59 10.46 4.62 -4.98
CA PHE A 59 11.82 4.18 -5.32
C PHE A 59 12.00 2.65 -5.35
N ILE A 60 11.12 1.88 -4.70
CA ILE A 60 11.15 0.41 -4.68
C ILE A 60 11.11 -0.17 -6.10
N GLN A 61 10.39 0.47 -7.03
CA GLN A 61 10.34 0.06 -8.44
C GLN A 61 11.72 -0.01 -9.10
N ARG A 62 12.65 0.85 -8.68
CA ARG A 62 14.00 0.98 -9.26
C ARG A 62 15.00 -0.02 -8.66
N LEU A 63 14.62 -0.77 -7.62
CA LEU A 63 15.50 -1.74 -6.99
C LEU A 63 15.65 -3.02 -7.85
N PRO A 64 16.80 -3.72 -7.80
CA PRO A 64 17.07 -4.87 -8.65
C PRO A 64 16.04 -6.00 -8.53
N GLY A 65 15.31 -6.28 -9.61
CA GLY A 65 14.31 -7.35 -9.62
C GLY A 65 13.04 -7.02 -8.81
N SER A 66 12.72 -5.73 -8.62
CA SER A 66 11.53 -5.23 -7.92
C SER A 66 10.24 -5.99 -8.27
N ARG A 67 9.95 -6.19 -9.56
CA ARG A 67 8.74 -6.93 -10.02
C ARG A 67 8.65 -8.37 -9.53
N LYS A 68 9.79 -9.04 -9.30
CA LYS A 68 9.86 -10.45 -8.85
C LYS A 68 10.09 -10.60 -7.35
N HIS A 69 10.73 -9.62 -6.72
CA HIS A 69 11.24 -9.72 -5.35
C HIS A 69 10.74 -8.61 -4.42
N TYR A 70 9.68 -7.88 -4.81
CA TYR A 70 9.11 -6.76 -4.05
C TYR A 70 8.93 -7.04 -2.56
N GLN A 71 8.50 -8.24 -2.17
CA GLN A 71 8.30 -8.62 -0.76
C GLN A 71 9.59 -8.55 0.07
N LYS A 72 10.77 -8.77 -0.55
CA LYS A 72 12.06 -8.67 0.14
C LYS A 72 12.39 -7.22 0.52
N TYR A 73 11.76 -6.25 -0.12
CA TYR A 73 11.95 -4.83 0.16
C TYR A 73 10.97 -4.28 1.20
N LEU A 74 10.19 -5.15 1.86
CA LEU A 74 9.27 -4.76 2.93
C LEU A 74 9.91 -3.83 3.99
N PRO A 75 11.16 -4.02 4.44
CA PRO A 75 11.78 -3.08 5.40
C PRO A 75 11.99 -1.65 4.87
N LEU A 76 12.03 -1.46 3.55
CA LEU A 76 12.21 -0.16 2.90
C LEU A 76 10.88 0.51 2.50
N MET A 77 9.79 -0.25 2.49
CA MET A 77 8.47 0.24 2.08
C MET A 77 7.93 1.39 2.95
N PRO A 78 8.12 1.41 4.28
CA PRO A 78 7.78 2.56 5.13
C PRO A 78 8.35 3.88 4.60
N MET A 79 9.67 3.95 4.44
CA MET A 79 10.38 5.12 3.91
C MET A 79 9.88 5.48 2.51
N ALA A 80 9.68 4.49 1.65
CA ALA A 80 9.21 4.69 0.29
C ALA A 80 7.79 5.30 0.20
N LEU A 81 6.92 5.03 1.17
CA LEU A 81 5.59 5.65 1.26
C LEU A 81 5.64 7.05 1.83
N GLU A 82 6.49 7.27 2.84
CA GLU A 82 6.62 8.57 3.49
C GLU A 82 7.28 9.62 2.59
N GLU A 83 8.08 9.20 1.61
CA GLU A 83 8.64 10.08 0.57
C GLU A 83 7.64 10.50 -0.53
N LEU A 84 6.43 9.94 -0.57
CA LEU A 84 5.44 10.32 -1.57
C LEU A 84 4.96 11.75 -1.32
N ASP A 85 5.12 12.63 -2.33
CA ASP A 85 4.56 13.97 -2.30
C ASP A 85 3.06 13.94 -2.63
N LEU A 86 2.24 14.02 -1.57
CA LEU A 86 0.79 14.02 -1.64
C LEU A 86 0.19 15.43 -1.46
N ARG A 87 0.98 16.50 -1.60
CA ARG A 87 0.46 17.86 -1.50
C ARG A 87 -0.55 18.16 -2.61
N GLY A 88 -1.63 18.85 -2.24
CA GLY A 88 -2.67 19.29 -3.17
C GLY A 88 -3.65 18.19 -3.61
N TYR A 89 -3.69 17.06 -2.90
CA TYR A 89 -4.81 16.12 -2.95
C TYR A 89 -5.75 16.38 -1.79
N ASP A 90 -7.06 16.34 -2.04
CA ASP A 90 -8.10 16.54 -1.04
C ASP A 90 -8.54 15.21 -0.40
N LEU A 91 -8.33 14.10 -1.12
CA LEU A 91 -8.70 12.76 -0.71
C LEU A 91 -7.58 11.76 -1.03
N ILE A 92 -7.17 11.01 -0.02
CA ILE A 92 -6.22 9.90 -0.12
C ILE A 92 -6.98 8.59 0.17
N LEU A 93 -6.98 7.69 -0.81
CA LEU A 93 -7.57 6.35 -0.69
C LEU A 93 -6.47 5.30 -0.69
N SER A 94 -6.12 4.76 0.46
CA SER A 94 -5.20 3.62 0.53
C SER A 94 -5.96 2.31 0.40
N SER A 95 -5.74 1.57 -0.68
CA SER A 95 -6.22 0.20 -0.87
C SER A 95 -5.16 -0.78 -0.38
N GLU A 96 -5.41 -1.39 0.78
CA GLU A 96 -4.37 -2.03 1.57
C GLU A 96 -4.55 -3.54 1.75
N SER A 97 -3.49 -4.28 1.49
CA SER A 97 -3.25 -5.65 2.02
C SER A 97 -1.79 -5.76 2.52
N GLY A 98 -1.23 -4.65 2.99
CA GLY A 98 0.21 -4.43 3.15
C GLY A 98 0.48 -3.03 3.71
N PRO A 99 1.57 -2.34 3.32
CA PRO A 99 1.93 -1.08 3.98
C PRO A 99 1.19 0.16 3.44
N ALA A 100 0.28 0.05 2.46
CA ALA A 100 -0.19 1.19 1.65
C ALA A 100 -0.79 2.39 2.44
N LYS A 101 -1.39 2.19 3.62
CA LYS A 101 -1.84 3.30 4.49
C LYS A 101 -0.69 4.12 5.10
N GLY A 102 0.54 3.65 4.97
CA GLY A 102 1.73 4.22 5.57
C GLY A 102 2.18 5.57 5.05
N VAL A 103 1.45 6.17 4.11
CA VAL A 103 1.76 7.50 3.56
C VAL A 103 1.65 8.61 4.61
N ILE A 104 2.24 9.75 4.30
CA ILE A 104 2.06 11.00 5.05
C ILE A 104 1.10 11.88 4.24
N THR A 105 -0.06 12.15 4.81
CA THR A 105 -1.10 12.94 4.13
C THR A 105 -1.00 14.42 4.51
N PRO A 106 -1.44 15.33 3.63
CA PRO A 106 -1.66 16.73 4.01
C PRO A 106 -2.67 16.82 5.17
N PRO A 107 -2.54 17.81 6.07
CA PRO A 107 -3.42 17.95 7.24
C PRO A 107 -4.89 18.26 6.88
N ASP A 108 -5.12 18.79 5.68
CA ASP A 108 -6.42 19.13 5.12
C ASP A 108 -7.01 18.04 4.20
N ALA A 109 -6.24 16.98 3.92
CA ALA A 109 -6.68 15.86 3.11
C ALA A 109 -7.39 14.80 3.96
N LEU A 110 -8.52 14.29 3.49
CA LEU A 110 -9.16 13.13 4.10
C LEU A 110 -8.42 11.85 3.72
N HIS A 111 -8.01 11.04 4.70
CA HIS A 111 -7.39 9.74 4.47
C HIS A 111 -8.34 8.58 4.83
N VAL A 112 -8.80 7.87 3.80
CA VAL A 112 -9.59 6.64 3.96
C VAL A 112 -8.75 5.43 3.58
N CYS A 113 -8.63 4.47 4.48
CA CYS A 113 -8.03 3.17 4.18
C CYS A 113 -9.10 2.12 3.89
N TYR A 114 -9.08 1.56 2.69
CA TYR A 114 -9.79 0.35 2.34
C TYR A 114 -8.91 -0.88 2.66
N CYS A 115 -9.12 -1.47 3.84
CA CYS A 115 -8.36 -2.61 4.31
C CYS A 115 -8.96 -3.92 3.78
N HIS A 116 -8.23 -4.58 2.87
CA HIS A 116 -8.54 -5.94 2.41
C HIS A 116 -8.12 -6.98 3.44
N SER A 117 -6.95 -6.77 4.05
CA SER A 117 -6.43 -7.52 5.19
C SER A 117 -5.36 -6.67 5.88
N PRO A 118 -5.32 -6.63 7.22
CA PRO A 118 -4.19 -6.03 7.92
C PRO A 118 -2.89 -6.79 7.59
N MET A 119 -1.74 -6.25 8.00
CA MET A 119 -0.42 -6.86 7.82
C MET A 119 -0.23 -8.12 8.70
N ARG A 120 -1.11 -9.13 8.57
CA ARG A 120 -1.13 -10.38 9.35
C ARG A 120 0.19 -11.12 9.34
N TYR A 121 1.00 -10.95 8.29
CA TYR A 121 2.35 -11.52 8.24
C TYR A 121 3.30 -10.97 9.30
N LEU A 122 3.06 -9.75 9.81
CA LEU A 122 3.81 -9.16 10.92
C LEU A 122 3.30 -9.60 12.30
N TRP A 123 2.00 -9.81 12.42
CA TRP A 123 1.29 -9.99 13.68
C TRP A 123 0.95 -11.46 13.97
N ASP A 124 0.22 -12.11 13.06
CA ASP A 124 -0.32 -13.46 13.26
C ASP A 124 0.68 -14.54 12.82
N HIS A 125 1.32 -14.35 11.68
CA HIS A 125 2.16 -15.37 11.03
C HIS A 125 3.65 -15.23 11.32
N TYR A 126 4.04 -14.40 12.29
CA TYR A 126 5.46 -14.13 12.57
C TYR A 126 6.28 -15.42 12.74
N GLN A 127 5.76 -16.38 13.50
CA GLN A 127 6.45 -17.65 13.76
C GLN A 127 6.54 -18.53 12.50
N ASP A 128 5.50 -18.54 11.66
CA ASP A 128 5.48 -19.28 10.39
C ASP A 128 6.55 -18.73 9.42
N TYR A 129 6.62 -17.40 9.29
CA TYR A 129 7.65 -16.73 8.50
C TYR A 129 9.05 -16.98 9.07
N ARG A 130 9.19 -17.00 10.41
CA ARG A 130 10.48 -17.22 11.05
C ARG A 130 10.97 -18.66 10.85
N ALA A 131 10.07 -19.64 10.86
CA ALA A 131 10.37 -21.04 10.64
C ALA A 131 10.83 -21.32 9.20
N SER A 132 10.22 -20.65 8.22
CA SER A 132 10.57 -20.76 6.79
C SER A 132 11.75 -19.86 6.36
N ALA A 133 12.14 -18.88 7.19
CA ALA A 133 13.26 -17.99 6.91
C ALA A 133 14.64 -18.67 7.03
N GLY A 134 15.55 -18.30 6.12
CA GLY A 134 16.97 -18.65 6.18
C GLY A 134 17.67 -18.06 7.40
N ARG A 135 18.85 -18.58 7.76
CA ARG A 135 19.55 -18.27 9.03
C ARG A 135 19.77 -16.77 9.26
N LEU A 136 20.22 -16.05 8.24
CA LEU A 136 20.48 -14.60 8.35
C LEU A 136 19.18 -13.80 8.52
N THR A 137 18.17 -14.07 7.70
CA THR A 137 16.84 -13.45 7.82
C THR A 137 16.24 -13.71 9.20
N ARG A 138 16.29 -14.95 9.67
CA ARG A 138 15.79 -15.35 10.99
C ARG A 138 16.44 -14.58 12.15
N ALA A 139 17.72 -14.27 12.05
CA ALA A 139 18.44 -13.48 13.05
C ALA A 139 18.04 -11.99 13.04
N ALA A 140 17.77 -11.42 11.85
CA ALA A 140 17.37 -10.02 11.70
C ALA A 140 15.86 -9.79 11.99
N MET A 141 15.03 -10.82 11.83
CA MET A 141 13.58 -10.73 11.95
C MET A 141 13.04 -10.08 13.23
N PRO A 142 13.53 -10.37 14.45
CA PRO A 142 13.01 -9.76 15.67
C PRO A 142 13.07 -8.23 15.63
N TRP A 143 14.20 -7.67 15.19
CA TRP A 143 14.41 -6.22 15.09
C TRP A 143 13.57 -5.61 13.97
N LEU A 144 13.63 -6.20 12.78
CA LEU A 144 12.90 -5.71 11.60
C LEU A 144 11.38 -5.73 11.82
N PHE A 145 10.84 -6.85 12.30
CA PHE A 145 9.40 -7.00 12.48
C PHE A 145 8.89 -6.19 13.67
N HIS A 146 9.71 -5.99 14.71
CA HIS A 146 9.34 -5.10 15.80
C HIS A 146 9.20 -3.66 15.31
N GLY A 147 10.17 -3.14 14.54
CA GLY A 147 10.08 -1.82 13.94
C GLY A 147 8.89 -1.69 12.99
N LEU A 148 8.67 -2.69 12.13
CA LEU A 148 7.54 -2.69 11.21
C LEU A 148 6.18 -2.74 11.93
N ARG A 149 6.05 -3.47 13.04
CA ARG A 149 4.82 -3.47 13.86
C ARG A 149 4.56 -2.11 14.51
N GLN A 150 5.60 -1.47 15.05
CA GLN A 150 5.47 -0.13 15.61
C GLN A 150 5.05 0.88 14.53
N TRP A 151 5.68 0.81 13.36
CA TRP A 151 5.34 1.68 12.23
C TRP A 151 3.92 1.41 11.70
N ASP A 152 3.52 0.13 11.61
CA ASP A 152 2.18 -0.27 11.18
C ASP A 152 1.10 0.28 12.13
N PHE A 153 1.34 0.17 13.44
CA PHE A 153 0.47 0.74 14.46
C PHE A 153 0.42 2.28 14.39
N ALA A 154 1.58 2.94 14.31
CA ALA A 154 1.65 4.40 14.24
C ALA A 154 1.02 4.98 12.97
N SER A 155 1.19 4.31 11.82
CA SER A 155 0.57 4.73 10.56
C SER A 155 -0.94 4.50 10.55
N ALA A 156 -1.44 3.46 11.20
CA ALA A 156 -2.88 3.24 11.34
C ALA A 156 -3.57 4.37 12.11
N ALA A 157 -2.90 4.95 13.11
CA ALA A 157 -3.43 6.09 13.87
C ALA A 157 -3.57 7.39 13.04
N ARG A 158 -2.94 7.47 11.86
CA ARG A 158 -3.06 8.63 10.95
C ARG A 158 -4.24 8.53 9.98
N VAL A 159 -4.86 7.36 9.87
CA VAL A 159 -6.00 7.14 8.97
C VAL A 159 -7.27 7.70 9.62
N ASP A 160 -8.00 8.55 8.91
CA ASP A 160 -9.24 9.13 9.44
C ASP A 160 -10.36 8.08 9.50
N ARG A 161 -10.46 7.21 8.49
CA ARG A 161 -11.52 6.20 8.38
C ARG A 161 -11.01 4.90 7.77
N PHE A 162 -11.35 3.79 8.42
CA PHE A 162 -11.18 2.45 7.87
C PHE A 162 -12.49 1.92 7.29
N VAL A 163 -12.38 1.36 6.09
CA VAL A 163 -13.44 0.61 5.39
C VAL A 163 -12.88 -0.77 5.06
N ALA A 164 -13.69 -1.81 5.19
CA ALA A 164 -13.27 -3.17 4.89
C ALA A 164 -14.40 -3.97 4.25
N ASN A 165 -14.04 -5.08 3.60
CA ASN A 165 -15.00 -6.01 2.99
C ASN A 165 -15.94 -6.67 4.01
N SER A 166 -15.54 -6.73 5.29
CA SER A 166 -16.32 -7.33 6.36
C SER A 166 -15.94 -6.77 7.73
N ASN A 167 -16.84 -6.92 8.71
CA ASN A 167 -16.57 -6.58 10.11
C ASN A 167 -15.51 -7.47 10.77
N PHE A 168 -15.17 -8.61 10.17
CA PHE A 168 -14.07 -9.47 10.65
C PHE A 168 -12.70 -8.87 10.37
N ILE A 169 -12.58 -8.06 9.31
CA ILE A 169 -11.34 -7.42 8.89
C ILE A 169 -11.20 -6.01 9.48
N LYS A 170 -12.33 -5.35 9.78
CA LYS A 170 -12.41 -3.98 10.29
C LYS A 170 -11.84 -3.85 11.71
#